data_AF-A0A165G951-F1
#
_entry.id   AF-A0A165G951-F1
#
_cell.length_a   1.000
_cell.length_b   1.000
_cell.length_c   1.000
_cell.angle_alpha   90.00
_cell.angle_beta   90.00
_cell.angle_gamma   90.00
#
_symmetry.space_group_name_H-M   'P 1'
#
loop_
_entity.id
_entity.type
_entity.pdbx_description
1 polymer ?
#
loop_
_entity_poly.entity_id
_entity_poly.type
_entity_poly.pdbx_seq_one_letter_code
_entity_poly.pdbx_strand_id
1 'polypeptide(L)'
;ITINPDDLHDPVAQLFVGEDINMDHFACTAGPGKDQRACNIASDGFAAARFFHYTIQTIIETLFGVEVLPFGRIKQKIGIFGFMNTYFGTVE
;
A
#
# COMPACT_ATOMS: atom_id res chain seq x y z
N ILE A 1 15.01 -6.10 5.59
CA ILE A 1 14.38 -4.78 5.76
C ILE A 1 13.00 -4.99 6.37
N THR A 2 12.57 -4.12 7.28
CA THR A 2 11.22 -4.17 7.85
C THR A 2 10.45 -2.97 7.34
N ILE A 3 9.22 -3.19 6.87
CA ILE A 3 8.30 -2.18 6.34
C ILE A 3 7.01 -2.35 7.13
N ASN A 4 6.54 -1.28 7.77
CA ASN A 4 5.34 -1.30 8.60
C ASN A 4 4.48 -0.08 8.25
N PRO A 5 3.60 -0.17 7.22
CA PRO A 5 2.70 0.92 6.88
C PRO A 5 1.61 1.08 7.97
N ASP A 6 1.01 2.26 8.05
CA ASP A 6 0.07 2.66 9.10
C ASP A 6 -1.25 3.11 8.48
N ASP A 7 -2.30 2.31 8.62
CA ASP A 7 -3.61 2.52 8.01
C ASP A 7 -4.45 3.61 8.72
N LEU A 8 -4.10 4.02 9.95
CA LEU A 8 -4.82 5.05 10.70
C LEU A 8 -4.43 6.47 10.27
N HIS A 9 -3.17 6.62 9.88
CA HIS A 9 -2.58 7.91 9.55
C HIS A 9 -2.24 8.07 8.07
N ASP A 10 -2.38 7.02 7.26
CA ASP A 10 -2.17 7.08 5.82
C ASP A 10 -3.48 7.46 5.07
N PRO A 11 -3.51 8.58 4.33
CA PRO A 11 -4.67 8.96 3.52
C PRO A 11 -4.98 7.96 2.40
N VAL A 12 -4.01 7.16 1.94
CA VAL A 12 -4.23 6.10 0.96
C VAL A 12 -5.16 5.04 1.53
N ALA A 13 -5.04 4.70 2.81
CA ALA A 13 -5.95 3.76 3.47
C ALA A 13 -7.41 4.27 3.45
N GLN A 14 -7.59 5.59 3.50
CA GLN A 14 -8.92 6.21 3.42
C GLN A 14 -9.56 6.10 2.02
N LEU A 15 -8.77 6.01 0.95
CA LEU A 15 -9.29 5.70 -0.39
C LEU A 15 -9.89 4.29 -0.45
N PHE A 16 -9.29 3.33 0.26
CA PHE A 16 -9.75 1.94 0.25
C PHE A 16 -11.09 1.74 0.97
N VAL A 17 -11.40 2.58 1.96
CA VAL A 17 -12.71 2.65 2.65
C VAL A 17 -13.73 3.53 1.92
N GLY A 18 -13.35 4.16 0.80
CA GLY A 18 -14.24 4.91 -0.08
C GLY A 18 -14.31 6.43 0.17
N GLU A 19 -13.38 7.00 0.92
CA GLU A 19 -13.30 8.46 1.07
C GLU A 19 -12.88 9.13 -0.25
N ASP A 20 -13.52 10.26 -0.57
CA ASP A 20 -13.22 11.05 -1.76
C ASP A 20 -12.03 11.98 -1.49
N ILE A 21 -10.81 11.46 -1.68
CA ILE A 21 -9.57 12.19 -1.50
C ILE A 21 -8.93 12.44 -2.86
N ASN A 22 -8.78 13.71 -3.22
CA ASN A 22 -8.05 14.09 -4.43
C ASN A 22 -6.54 13.96 -4.21
N MET A 23 -5.95 12.88 -4.74
CA MET A 23 -4.52 12.60 -4.62
C MET A 23 -3.62 13.52 -5.45
N ASP A 24 -4.15 14.09 -6.55
CA ASP A 24 -3.42 15.06 -7.38
C ASP A 24 -3.36 16.46 -6.72
N HIS A 25 -4.34 16.76 -5.86
CA HIS A 25 -4.49 18.03 -5.15
C HIS A 25 -4.61 17.82 -3.62
N PHE A 26 -3.67 17.08 -3.04
CA PHE A 26 -3.67 16.69 -1.62
C PHE A 26 -3.59 17.86 -0.61
N ALA A 27 -3.32 19.08 -1.07
CA ALA A 27 -3.06 20.23 -0.21
C ALA A 27 -4.31 20.73 0.54
N CYS A 28 -4.31 20.54 1.86
CA CYS A 28 -5.10 21.25 2.88
C CYS A 28 -6.58 20.88 3.11
N THR A 29 -7.19 19.96 2.35
CA THR A 29 -8.56 19.42 2.62
C THR A 29 -8.58 17.89 2.82
N ALA A 30 -7.43 17.31 3.14
CA ALA A 30 -7.18 15.89 2.98
C ALA A 30 -7.90 15.00 3.99
N GLY A 31 -9.05 14.49 3.54
CA GLY A 31 -9.74 13.34 4.13
C GLY A 31 -10.36 13.59 5.50
N PRO A 32 -11.03 12.58 6.05
CA PRO A 32 -11.64 12.67 7.36
C PRO A 32 -10.61 12.95 8.47
N GLY A 33 -11.08 13.55 9.57
CA GLY A 33 -10.28 13.77 10.77
C GLY A 33 -9.80 12.44 11.39
N LYS A 34 -8.81 12.51 12.28
CA LYS A 34 -8.14 11.31 12.88
C LYS A 34 -9.13 10.29 13.46
N ASP A 35 -10.17 10.76 14.14
CA ASP A 35 -11.12 9.88 14.84
C ASP A 35 -12.02 9.18 13.83
N GLN A 36 -12.46 9.91 12.80
CA GLN A 36 -13.26 9.35 11.71
C GLN A 36 -12.45 8.36 10.86
N ARG A 37 -11.16 8.62 10.61
CA ARG A 37 -10.27 7.65 9.94
C ARG A 37 -10.19 6.33 10.70
N ALA A 38 -9.99 6.40 12.01
CA ALA A 38 -9.95 5.21 12.86
C ALA A 38 -11.29 4.46 12.84
N CYS A 39 -12.41 5.18 12.89
CA CYS A 39 -13.74 4.58 12.74
C CYS A 39 -13.93 3.89 11.38
N ASN A 40 -13.52 4.54 10.29
CA ASN A 40 -13.63 3.97 8.93
C ASN A 40 -12.85 2.66 8.82
N ILE A 41 -11.59 2.64 9.25
CA ILE A 41 -10.75 1.44 9.23
C ILE A 41 -11.32 0.33 10.12
N ALA A 42 -11.74 0.68 11.35
CA ALA A 42 -12.35 -0.29 12.26
C ALA A 42 -13.67 -0.87 11.72
N SER A 43 -14.40 -0.10 10.90
CA SER A 43 -15.65 -0.54 10.28
C SER A 43 -15.46 -1.42 9.03
N ASP A 44 -14.29 -1.34 8.38
CA ASP A 44 -13.97 -2.09 7.17
C ASP A 44 -12.54 -2.68 7.22
N GLY A 45 -12.41 -3.79 7.93
CA GLY A 45 -11.14 -4.53 8.01
C GLY A 45 -10.69 -5.11 6.67
N PHE A 46 -11.59 -5.29 5.70
CA PHE A 46 -11.23 -5.76 4.37
C PHE A 46 -10.53 -4.65 3.57
N ALA A 47 -11.02 -3.42 3.64
CA ALA A 47 -10.34 -2.26 3.08
C ALA A 47 -8.95 -2.06 3.68
N ALA A 48 -8.79 -2.25 5.00
CA ALA A 48 -7.48 -2.22 5.67
C ALA A 48 -6.52 -3.28 5.09
N ALA A 49 -6.97 -4.55 4.98
CA ALA A 49 -6.17 -5.62 4.38
C ALA A 49 -5.76 -5.31 2.92
N ARG A 50 -6.67 -4.74 2.12
CA ARG A 50 -6.37 -4.30 0.76
C ARG A 50 -5.32 -3.19 0.71
N PHE A 51 -5.37 -2.24 1.63
CA PHE A 51 -4.36 -1.19 1.77
C PHE A 51 -2.97 -1.80 2.05
N PHE A 52 -2.85 -2.72 3.02
CA PHE A 52 -1.58 -3.38 3.33
C PHE A 52 -1.04 -4.14 2.11
N HIS A 53 -1.88 -4.95 1.47
CA HIS A 53 -1.51 -5.71 0.28
C HIS A 53 -1.01 -4.78 -0.85
N TYR A 54 -1.79 -3.75 -1.16
CA TYR A 54 -1.46 -2.78 -2.21
C TYR A 54 -0.15 -2.05 -1.91
N THR A 55 0.06 -1.62 -0.67
CA THR A 55 1.25 -0.86 -0.26
C THR A 55 2.52 -1.70 -0.39
N ILE A 56 2.48 -2.94 0.10
CA ILE A 56 3.62 -3.86 -0.01
C ILE A 56 3.91 -4.20 -1.48
N GLN A 57 2.88 -4.53 -2.27
CA GLN A 57 3.05 -4.81 -3.69
C GLN A 57 3.65 -3.60 -4.43
N THR A 58 3.13 -2.41 -4.18
CA THR A 58 3.62 -1.17 -4.78
C THR A 58 5.08 -0.94 -4.44
N ILE A 59 5.51 -1.14 -3.19
CA ILE A 59 6.92 -1.00 -2.80
C ILE A 59 7.80 -2.01 -3.55
N ILE A 60 7.39 -3.27 -3.63
CA ILE A 60 8.15 -4.33 -4.29
C ILE A 60 8.31 -4.02 -5.80
N GLU A 61 7.25 -3.57 -6.46
CA GLU A 61 7.26 -3.28 -7.90
C GLU A 61 7.99 -1.98 -8.24
N THR A 62 7.76 -0.92 -7.45
CA THR A 62 8.24 0.43 -7.76
C THR A 62 9.64 0.69 -7.21
N LEU A 63 9.89 0.35 -5.94
CA LEU A 63 11.16 0.61 -5.28
C LEU A 63 12.14 -0.55 -5.47
N PHE A 64 11.70 -1.80 -5.33
CA PHE A 64 12.61 -2.95 -5.46
C PHE A 64 12.73 -3.47 -6.89
N GLY A 65 11.81 -3.07 -7.77
CA GLY A 65 11.85 -3.43 -9.17
C GLY A 65 11.52 -4.90 -9.44
N VAL A 66 10.72 -5.54 -8.59
CA VAL A 66 10.30 -6.94 -8.75
C VAL A 66 8.80 -6.98 -9.04
N GLU A 67 8.40 -7.63 -10.12
CA GLU A 67 7.00 -7.79 -10.54
C GLU A 67 6.69 -9.29 -10.64
N VAL A 68 5.64 -9.74 -9.94
CA VAL A 68 5.16 -11.13 -10.00
C VAL A 68 4.00 -11.20 -10.98
N LEU A 69 4.26 -11.77 -12.15
CA LEU A 69 3.28 -11.98 -13.21
C LEU A 69 2.40 -13.20 -12.93
N PRO A 70 1.25 -13.34 -13.62
CA PRO A 70 0.42 -14.54 -13.55
C PRO A 70 1.25 -15.82 -13.75
N PHE A 71 0.85 -16.88 -13.03
CA PHE A 71 1.52 -18.18 -13.02
C PHE A 71 2.95 -18.18 -12.44
N GLY A 72 3.29 -17.19 -11.60
CA GLY A 72 4.53 -17.19 -10.81
C GLY A 72 5.78 -16.79 -11.59
N ARG A 73 5.64 -16.18 -12.77
CA ARG A 73 6.79 -15.62 -13.51
C ARG A 73 7.24 -14.33 -12.85
N ILE A 74 8.55 -14.18 -12.64
CA ILE A 74 9.12 -12.98 -12.02
C ILE A 74 9.79 -12.14 -13.10
N LYS A 75 9.45 -10.86 -13.15
CA LYS A 75 10.14 -9.85 -13.97
C LYS A 75 10.87 -8.90 -13.04
N GLN A 76 12.09 -8.52 -13.44
CA GLN A 76 12.95 -7.68 -12.62
C GLN A 76 13.49 -6.48 -13.41
N LYS A 77 13.65 -5.37 -12.70
CA LYS A 77 14.38 -4.17 -13.13
C LYS A 77 15.28 -3.71 -11.97
N ILE A 78 16.23 -2.84 -12.26
CA ILE A 78 17.08 -2.24 -11.22
C ILE A 78 16.19 -1.42 -10.29
N GLY A 79 16.10 -1.83 -9.02
CA GLY A 79 15.47 -1.07 -7.94
C GLY A 79 16.49 -0.27 -7.13
N ILE A 80 16.05 0.29 -6.01
CA ILE A 80 16.89 1.08 -5.09
C ILE A 80 18.04 0.26 -4.47
N PHE A 81 17.91 -1.07 -4.45
CA PHE A 81 18.92 -2.01 -3.97
C PHE A 81 19.66 -2.73 -5.10
N GLY A 82 19.51 -2.29 -6.35
CA GLY A 82 20.05 -3.00 -7.51
C GLY A 82 19.12 -4.13 -8.00
N PHE A 83 19.70 -5.20 -8.55
CA PHE A 83 18.94 -6.39 -8.90
C PHE A 83 18.69 -7.26 -7.67
N MET A 84 17.42 -7.51 -7.36
CA MET A 84 17.03 -8.39 -6.26
C MET A 84 17.23 -9.85 -6.64
N ASN A 85 17.93 -10.63 -5.81
CA ASN A 85 18.16 -12.05 -6.11
C ASN A 85 16.89 -12.90 -5.91
N THR A 86 16.09 -12.61 -4.88
CA THR A 86 14.86 -13.36 -4.56
C THR A 86 13.94 -12.52 -3.67
N TYR A 87 12.63 -12.72 -3.82
CA TYR A 87 11.60 -12.23 -2.91
C TYR A 87 10.76 -13.42 -2.41
N PHE A 88 10.60 -13.52 -1.09
CA PHE A 88 9.68 -14.48 -0.46
C PHE A 88 8.56 -13.68 0.20
N GLY A 89 7.37 -13.70 -0.40
CA GLY A 89 6.20 -13.06 0.17
C GLY A 89 5.55 -13.94 1.22
N THR A 90 5.10 -13.33 2.32
CA THR A 90 4.13 -13.92 3.24
C THR A 90 2.72 -13.66 2.73
N VAL A 91 1.86 -14.67 2.83
CA VAL A 91 0.42 -14.53 2.64
C VAL A 91 -0.17 -14.44 4.04
N GLU A 92 -0.67 -13.28 4.42
CA GLU A 92 -1.55 -13.10 5.59
C GLU A 92 -2.94 -12.68 5.12
#